data_AF-A0A4U9VB53-F1
#
_entry.id   AF-A0A4U9VB53-F1
#
_cell.length_a   1.000
_cell.length_b   1.000
_cell.length_c   1.000
_cell.angle_alpha   90.00
_cell.angle_beta   90.00
_cell.angle_gamma   90.00
#
_symmetry.space_group_name_H-M   'P 1'
#
loop_
_entity.id
_entity.type
_entity.pdbx_description
1 polymer ?
#
loop_
_entity_poly.entity_id
_entity_poly.type
_entity_poly.pdbx_seq_one_letter_code
_entity_poly.pdbx_strand_id
1 'polypeptide(L)'
;MQQKTHRGPEAERRGEAPNVGSQGAETVQAPTTRESPSSAEWLMEAICEPVNLKQALKRVKANKGAAGSDGMSVSDLPDYLKRHWPELKAQLLSGSYCPSPVRRVSIPKPGGGERLLGIPTVVDRFIQQAVMQELQRQWDASFSDNSYGFRPDARPIRQ
;
A
#
# COMPACT_ATOMS: atom_id res chain seq x y z
N MET A 1 -70.41 31.40 -0.20
CA MET A 1 -69.82 30.63 -1.33
C MET A 1 -68.49 31.25 -1.71
N GLN A 2 -67.63 30.51 -2.43
CA GLN A 2 -66.25 30.91 -2.81
C GLN A 2 -66.25 32.08 -3.85
N GLN A 3 -65.16 32.74 -4.28
CA GLN A 3 -63.75 32.36 -4.48
C GLN A 3 -62.77 33.57 -4.50
N LYS A 4 -61.45 33.30 -4.31
CA LYS A 4 -60.22 33.89 -4.94
C LYS A 4 -60.06 35.45 -5.03
N THR A 5 -58.89 36.03 -4.77
CA THR A 5 -57.62 35.88 -5.54
C THR A 5 -56.33 36.17 -4.73
N HIS A 6 -55.16 35.83 -5.31
CA HIS A 6 -53.81 36.07 -4.74
C HIS A 6 -53.30 37.52 -4.88
N ARG A 7 -52.54 38.00 -3.88
CA ARG A 7 -51.32 38.80 -4.08
C ARG A 7 -50.41 38.71 -2.84
N GLY A 8 -49.12 38.42 -3.02
CA GLY A 8 -48.12 38.51 -1.95
C GLY A 8 -47.79 39.97 -1.62
N PRO A 9 -47.20 40.22 -0.44
CA PRO A 9 -45.76 40.47 -0.39
C PRO A 9 -45.12 39.63 0.76
N GLU A 10 -43.89 39.79 1.26
CA GLU A 10 -42.83 40.82 1.11
C GLU A 10 -41.45 40.17 0.85
N ALA A 11 -40.42 41.00 0.66
CA ALA A 11 -39.00 40.59 0.72
C ALA A 11 -38.23 41.59 1.59
N GLU A 12 -37.62 41.14 2.69
CA GLU A 12 -36.77 42.00 3.51
C GLU A 12 -35.57 41.27 4.16
N ARG A 13 -34.48 42.04 4.27
CA ARG A 13 -33.35 41.91 5.22
C ARG A 13 -32.41 40.71 5.09
N ARG A 14 -31.42 40.93 4.21
CA ARG A 14 -29.97 40.81 4.47
C ARG A 14 -29.62 40.38 5.91
N GLY A 15 -29.04 39.19 6.03
CA GLY A 15 -28.29 38.72 7.21
C GLY A 15 -26.99 38.09 6.76
N GLU A 16 -25.94 38.90 6.57
CA GLU A 16 -24.60 38.40 6.26
C GLU A 16 -24.00 37.74 7.51
N ALA A 17 -23.61 36.47 7.40
CA ALA A 17 -22.86 35.79 8.45
C ALA A 17 -21.42 36.38 8.53
N PRO A 18 -20.88 36.65 9.73
CA PRO A 18 -19.59 37.30 9.86
C PRO A 18 -18.45 36.38 9.39
N ASN A 19 -17.53 36.97 8.62
CA ASN A 19 -16.31 36.33 8.14
C ASN A 19 -15.35 36.04 9.30
N VAL A 20 -15.48 34.87 9.94
CA VAL A 20 -14.46 34.34 10.85
C VAL A 20 -13.28 33.90 10.01
N GLY A 21 -12.14 34.57 10.19
CA GLY A 21 -10.97 34.40 9.36
C GLY A 21 -10.51 32.94 9.28
N SER A 22 -10.53 32.40 8.07
CA SER A 22 -9.82 31.17 7.73
C SER A 22 -8.32 31.36 7.93
N GLN A 23 -7.83 31.14 9.15
CA GLN A 23 -6.47 30.65 9.34
C GLN A 23 -6.41 29.29 8.66
N GLY A 24 -6.01 29.30 7.40
CA GLY A 24 -5.82 28.07 6.63
C GLY A 24 -4.84 27.19 7.38
N ALA A 25 -5.17 25.91 7.54
CA ALA A 25 -4.20 24.94 8.00
C ALA A 25 -3.03 24.95 7.01
N GLU A 26 -1.90 25.52 7.43
CA GLU A 26 -0.69 25.52 6.62
C GLU A 26 -0.35 24.07 6.32
N THR A 27 -0.41 23.70 5.04
CA THR A 27 0.07 22.42 4.58
C THR A 27 1.59 22.45 4.70
N VAL A 28 2.09 22.01 5.86
CA VAL A 28 3.51 21.71 6.07
C VAL A 28 3.89 20.66 5.05
N GLN A 29 4.47 21.12 3.93
CA GLN A 29 5.05 20.22 2.95
C GLN A 29 6.19 19.49 3.63
N ALA A 30 6.18 18.16 3.55
CA ALA A 30 7.29 17.36 4.04
C ALA A 30 8.59 17.85 3.37
N PRO A 31 9.69 18.04 4.12
CA PRO A 31 10.93 18.54 3.56
C PRO A 31 11.40 17.58 2.46
N THR A 32 11.47 18.09 1.23
CA THR A 32 11.92 17.33 0.06
C THR A 32 13.45 17.22 0.06
N THR A 33 13.98 16.51 1.05
CA THR A 33 15.38 16.06 1.05
C THR A 33 15.58 15.25 -0.22
N ARG A 34 16.36 15.80 -1.16
CA ARG A 34 16.71 15.12 -2.41
C ARG A 34 17.45 13.83 -2.04
N GLU A 35 16.86 12.68 -2.33
CA GLU A 35 17.53 11.41 -2.08
C GLU A 35 18.84 11.35 -2.89
N SER A 36 19.92 11.01 -2.21
CA SER A 36 21.23 10.84 -2.86
C SER A 36 21.18 9.62 -3.76
N PRO A 37 21.59 9.72 -5.05
CA PRO A 37 21.47 8.61 -6.01
C PRO A 37 22.18 7.33 -5.56
N SER A 38 23.26 7.46 -4.76
CA SER A 38 23.99 6.33 -4.17
C SER A 38 23.15 5.43 -3.25
N SER A 39 22.03 5.90 -2.69
CA SER A 39 21.14 5.05 -1.88
C SER A 39 20.34 4.07 -2.74
N ALA A 40 20.02 4.46 -3.98
CA ALA A 40 19.31 3.61 -4.93
C ALA A 40 20.25 2.58 -5.59
N GLU A 41 21.52 2.94 -5.81
CA GLU A 41 22.53 2.11 -6.48
C GLU A 41 22.87 0.80 -5.73
N TRP A 42 22.65 0.74 -4.41
CA TRP A 42 22.85 -0.48 -3.60
C TRP A 42 21.55 -1.12 -3.08
N LEU A 43 20.40 -0.57 -3.48
CA LEU A 43 19.11 -1.01 -2.96
C LEU A 43 18.77 -2.44 -3.40
N MET A 44 19.04 -2.80 -4.66
CA MET A 44 18.74 -4.14 -5.17
C MET A 44 19.67 -5.21 -4.59
N GLU A 45 20.93 -4.86 -4.28
CA GLU A 45 21.88 -5.69 -3.55
C GLU A 45 21.40 -5.97 -2.13
N ALA A 46 20.94 -4.93 -1.41
CA ALA A 46 20.36 -5.06 -0.07
C ALA A 46 19.09 -5.93 -0.08
N ILE A 47 18.16 -5.67 -1.02
CA ILE A 47 16.96 -6.51 -1.22
C ILE A 47 17.35 -7.99 -1.41
N CYS A 48 18.44 -8.24 -2.16
CA CYS A 48 18.99 -9.58 -2.43
C CYS A 48 19.95 -10.12 -1.35
N GLU A 49 20.03 -9.50 -0.17
CA GLU A 49 20.89 -9.96 0.93
C GLU A 49 20.33 -11.27 1.55
N PRO A 50 21.17 -12.30 1.80
CA PRO A 50 20.73 -13.55 2.44
C PRO A 50 20.00 -13.39 3.78
N VAL A 51 20.26 -12.32 4.55
CA VAL A 51 19.57 -12.04 5.82
C VAL A 51 18.15 -11.54 5.54
N ASN A 52 18.00 -10.52 4.69
CA ASN A 52 16.70 -9.99 4.26
C ASN A 52 15.82 -11.09 3.65
N LEU A 53 16.34 -11.86 2.70
CA LEU A 53 15.63 -12.95 2.04
C LEU A 53 15.14 -14.04 3.01
N LYS A 54 15.92 -14.39 4.04
CA LYS A 54 15.47 -15.33 5.09
C LYS A 54 14.28 -14.77 5.88
N GLN A 55 14.27 -13.47 6.18
CA GLN A 55 13.15 -12.80 6.83
C GLN A 55 11.92 -12.75 5.92
N ALA A 56 12.09 -12.43 4.64
CA ALA A 56 11.02 -12.44 3.65
C ALA A 56 10.36 -13.82 3.52
N LEU A 57 11.15 -14.89 3.39
CA LEU A 57 10.64 -16.26 3.31
C LEU A 57 9.86 -16.65 4.57
N LYS A 58 10.36 -16.28 5.76
CA LYS A 58 9.66 -16.51 7.04
C LYS A 58 8.31 -15.78 7.08
N ARG A 59 8.26 -14.54 6.60
CA ARG A 59 7.03 -13.72 6.61
C ARG A 59 5.99 -14.22 5.61
N VAL A 60 6.38 -14.57 4.38
CA VAL A 60 5.47 -15.18 3.40
C VAL A 60 4.89 -16.51 3.91
N LYS A 61 5.73 -17.36 4.54
CA LYS A 61 5.26 -18.59 5.19
C LYS A 61 4.26 -18.34 6.32
N ALA A 62 4.50 -17.34 7.16
CA ALA A 62 3.60 -16.97 8.25
C ALA A 62 2.26 -16.39 7.74
N ASN A 63 2.30 -15.56 6.69
CA ASN A 63 1.13 -14.95 6.07
C ASN A 63 0.22 -15.97 5.34
N LYS A 64 0.77 -17.12 4.93
CA LYS A 64 0.08 -18.16 4.14
C LYS A 64 -0.50 -17.56 2.84
N GLY A 65 -1.82 -17.68 2.65
CA GLY A 65 -2.52 -17.21 1.46
C GLY A 65 -2.54 -18.24 0.33
N ALA A 66 -3.50 -18.08 -0.58
CA ALA A 66 -3.68 -18.99 -1.71
C ALA A 66 -2.54 -18.89 -2.75
N ALA A 67 -2.49 -19.89 -3.63
CA ALA A 67 -1.62 -19.88 -4.82
C ALA A 67 -1.91 -18.69 -5.75
N GLY A 68 -0.92 -18.28 -6.54
CA GLY A 68 -1.09 -17.28 -7.58
C GLY A 68 -1.80 -17.81 -8.81
N SER A 69 -1.45 -17.27 -9.98
CA SER A 69 -1.86 -17.75 -11.31
C SER A 69 -1.13 -19.04 -11.72
N ASP A 70 0.03 -19.28 -11.12
CA ASP A 70 0.94 -20.42 -11.30
C ASP A 70 0.51 -21.70 -10.55
N GLY A 71 -0.43 -21.60 -9.61
CA GLY A 71 -0.88 -22.73 -8.79
C GLY A 71 0.10 -23.16 -7.68
N MET A 72 1.31 -22.59 -7.61
CA MET A 72 2.31 -22.93 -6.59
C MET A 72 1.83 -22.61 -5.16
N SER A 73 2.08 -23.51 -4.22
CA SER A 73 1.75 -23.29 -2.81
C SER A 73 2.92 -22.67 -2.03
N VAL A 74 2.61 -22.11 -0.85
CA VAL A 74 3.63 -21.53 0.04
C VAL A 74 4.61 -22.58 0.61
N SER A 75 4.20 -23.86 0.60
CA SER A 75 5.05 -25.01 0.96
C SER A 75 6.14 -25.28 -0.07
N ASP A 76 5.88 -25.03 -1.36
CA ASP A 76 6.78 -25.41 -2.46
C ASP A 76 7.90 -24.37 -2.68
N LEU A 77 7.64 -23.11 -2.29
CA LEU A 77 8.56 -21.98 -2.45
C LEU A 77 10.02 -22.27 -2.04
N PRO A 78 10.34 -22.93 -0.91
CA PRO A 78 11.73 -23.16 -0.50
C PRO A 78 12.49 -24.03 -1.50
N ASP A 79 11.84 -25.08 -2.03
CA ASP A 79 12.47 -26.01 -2.96
C ASP A 79 12.46 -25.48 -4.38
N TYR A 80 11.56 -24.56 -4.71
CA TYR A 80 11.66 -23.74 -5.92
C TYR A 80 12.85 -22.77 -5.84
N LEU A 81 12.97 -22.00 -4.76
CA LEU A 81 14.07 -21.05 -4.57
C LEU A 81 15.44 -21.73 -4.59
N LYS A 82 15.60 -22.91 -3.95
CA LYS A 82 16.87 -23.69 -4.04
C LYS A 82 17.32 -23.97 -5.49
N ARG A 83 16.39 -24.11 -6.43
CA ARG A 83 16.65 -24.41 -7.85
C ARG A 83 16.80 -23.15 -8.70
N HIS A 84 15.93 -22.17 -8.52
CA HIS A 84 15.79 -21.02 -9.42
C HIS A 84 16.38 -19.70 -8.89
N TRP A 85 16.83 -19.64 -7.62
CA TRP A 85 17.34 -18.39 -7.03
C TRP A 85 18.53 -17.75 -7.77
N PRO A 86 19.53 -18.48 -8.31
CA PRO A 86 20.63 -17.84 -9.05
C PRO A 86 20.15 -17.03 -10.26
N GLU A 87 19.19 -17.57 -11.00
CA GLU A 87 18.58 -16.90 -12.16
C GLU A 87 17.70 -15.72 -11.74
N LEU A 88 16.82 -15.92 -10.75
CA LEU A 88 15.98 -14.85 -10.20
C LEU A 88 16.82 -13.67 -9.68
N LYS A 89 17.92 -13.95 -8.96
CA LYS A 89 18.83 -12.91 -8.46
C LYS A 89 19.51 -12.16 -9.60
N ALA A 90 19.95 -12.86 -10.65
CA ALA A 90 20.54 -12.21 -11.83
C ALA A 90 19.53 -11.28 -12.50
N GLN A 91 18.30 -11.74 -12.73
CA GLN A 91 17.21 -10.96 -13.32
C GLN A 91 16.83 -9.73 -12.47
N LEU A 92 16.82 -9.86 -11.14
CA LEU A 92 16.55 -8.75 -10.22
C LEU A 92 17.65 -7.69 -10.29
N LEU A 93 18.93 -8.09 -10.22
CA LEU A 93 20.06 -7.17 -10.26
C LEU A 93 20.24 -6.51 -11.64
N SER A 94 19.91 -7.19 -12.74
CA SER A 94 19.92 -6.60 -14.09
C SER A 94 18.65 -5.83 -14.46
N GLY A 95 17.64 -5.77 -13.57
CA GLY A 95 16.34 -5.14 -13.85
C GLY A 95 15.49 -5.84 -14.92
N SER A 96 15.83 -7.08 -15.31
CA SER A 96 15.09 -7.84 -16.34
C SER A 96 14.00 -8.74 -15.77
N TYR A 97 13.84 -8.78 -14.45
CA TYR A 97 12.77 -9.56 -13.80
C TYR A 97 11.38 -9.04 -14.17
N CYS A 98 10.56 -9.90 -14.77
CA CYS A 98 9.15 -9.61 -15.07
C CYS A 98 8.22 -10.36 -14.10
N PRO A 99 7.50 -9.66 -13.20
CA PRO A 99 6.53 -10.27 -12.30
C PRO A 99 5.41 -11.00 -13.05
N SER A 100 4.87 -12.06 -12.44
CA SER A 100 3.79 -12.84 -13.06
C SER A 100 2.40 -12.17 -12.90
N PRO A 101 1.45 -12.41 -13.82
CA PRO A 101 0.10 -11.85 -13.73
C PRO A 101 -0.63 -12.28 -12.44
N VAL A 102 -1.23 -11.32 -11.74
CA VAL A 102 -1.97 -11.60 -10.50
C VAL A 102 -3.28 -12.36 -10.78
N ARG A 103 -3.55 -13.41 -9.99
CA ARG A 103 -4.83 -14.15 -10.08
C ARG A 103 -5.94 -13.35 -9.43
N ARG A 104 -7.03 -13.08 -10.17
CA ARG A 104 -8.20 -12.39 -9.64
C ARG A 104 -9.10 -13.35 -8.87
N VAL A 105 -9.57 -12.93 -7.70
CA VAL A 105 -10.56 -13.65 -6.88
C VAL A 105 -11.59 -12.65 -6.39
N SER A 106 -12.88 -12.96 -6.54
CA SER A 106 -13.93 -12.16 -5.90
C SER A 106 -14.25 -12.69 -4.51
N ILE A 107 -14.39 -11.80 -3.53
CA ILE A 107 -14.92 -12.11 -2.21
C ILE A 107 -16.07 -11.16 -1.85
N PRO A 108 -17.11 -11.61 -1.13
CA PRO A 108 -18.19 -10.74 -0.67
C PRO A 108 -17.68 -9.73 0.36
N LYS A 109 -18.21 -8.50 0.32
CA LYS A 109 -18.01 -7.50 1.38
C LYS A 109 -19.06 -7.69 2.49
N PRO A 110 -18.73 -7.40 3.77
CA PRO A 110 -19.70 -7.50 4.87
C PRO A 110 -20.97 -6.65 4.70
N GLY A 111 -20.88 -5.52 4.00
CA GLY A 111 -22.01 -4.61 3.71
C GLY A 111 -22.64 -4.80 2.32
N GLY A 112 -22.38 -5.93 1.64
CA GLY A 112 -22.89 -6.20 0.30
C GLY A 112 -21.97 -5.75 -0.84
N GLY A 113 -22.19 -6.35 -2.02
CA GLY A 113 -21.32 -6.24 -3.18
C GLY A 113 -19.99 -6.98 -3.02
N GLU A 114 -19.16 -6.90 -4.06
CA GLU A 114 -17.93 -7.69 -4.18
C GLU A 114 -16.65 -6.86 -3.97
N ARG A 115 -15.59 -7.52 -3.53
CA ARG A 115 -14.20 -7.04 -3.52
C ARG A 115 -13.36 -7.98 -4.37
N LEU A 116 -12.84 -7.46 -5.48
CA LEU A 116 -11.88 -8.17 -6.32
C LEU A 116 -10.49 -8.06 -5.69
N LEU A 117 -9.92 -9.20 -5.30
CA LEU A 117 -8.54 -9.33 -4.84
C LEU A 117 -7.64 -9.74 -6.01
N GLY A 118 -6.42 -9.21 -6.05
CA GLY A 118 -5.32 -9.74 -6.87
C GLY A 118 -4.37 -10.56 -5.98
N ILE A 119 -4.10 -11.81 -6.37
CA ILE A 119 -3.21 -12.72 -5.65
C ILE A 119 -1.98 -12.96 -6.53
N PRO A 120 -0.81 -12.37 -6.23
CA PRO A 120 0.44 -12.62 -6.94
C PRO A 120 0.93 -14.06 -6.74
N THR A 121 1.87 -14.53 -7.58
CA THR A 121 2.55 -15.82 -7.37
C THR A 121 3.30 -15.82 -6.05
N VAL A 122 3.62 -17.01 -5.55
CA VAL A 122 4.33 -17.12 -4.26
C VAL A 122 5.75 -16.53 -4.36
N VAL A 123 6.36 -16.59 -5.55
CA VAL A 123 7.66 -15.97 -5.88
C VAL A 123 7.54 -14.45 -5.89
N ASP A 124 6.52 -13.88 -6.55
CA ASP A 124 6.28 -12.43 -6.55
C ASP A 124 6.06 -11.91 -5.12
N ARG A 125 5.25 -12.61 -4.31
CA ARG A 125 5.02 -12.24 -2.90
C ARG A 125 6.30 -12.26 -2.07
N PHE A 126 7.21 -13.19 -2.35
CA PHE A 126 8.51 -13.28 -1.70
C PHE A 126 9.42 -12.10 -2.07
N ILE A 127 9.49 -11.74 -3.36
CA ILE A 127 10.27 -10.59 -3.83
C ILE A 127 9.67 -9.28 -3.30
N GLN A 128 8.35 -9.08 -3.41
CA GLN A 128 7.64 -7.92 -2.85
C GLN A 128 7.87 -7.76 -1.35
N GLN A 129 7.90 -8.86 -0.60
CA GLN A 129 8.17 -8.86 0.84
C GLN A 129 9.62 -8.47 1.17
N ALA A 130 10.60 -8.87 0.36
CA ALA A 130 12.00 -8.49 0.49
C ALA A 130 12.24 -7.01 0.13
N VAL A 131 11.59 -6.53 -0.95
CA VAL A 131 11.56 -5.11 -1.34
C VAL A 131 10.97 -4.26 -0.22
N MET A 132 9.79 -4.62 0.29
CA MET A 132 9.10 -3.89 1.36
C MET A 132 9.96 -3.77 2.63
N GLN A 133 10.78 -4.77 2.96
CA GLN A 133 11.66 -4.75 4.12
C GLN A 133 12.75 -3.67 4.04
N GLU A 134 13.37 -3.47 2.87
CA GLU A 134 14.36 -2.38 2.70
C GLU A 134 13.72 -1.00 2.57
N LEU A 135 12.56 -0.91 1.91
CA LEU A 135 11.84 0.35 1.75
C LEU A 135 11.27 0.85 3.09
N GLN A 136 10.76 -0.05 3.93
CA GLN A 136 10.34 0.29 5.29
C GLN A 136 11.53 0.72 6.16
N ARG A 137 12.70 0.06 6.05
CA ARG A 137 13.92 0.47 6.77
C ARG A 137 14.36 1.90 6.47
N GLN A 138 14.20 2.35 5.22
CA GLN A 138 14.58 3.71 4.80
C GLN A 138 13.51 4.75 5.11
N TRP A 139 12.23 4.47 4.82
CA TRP A 139 11.18 5.49 4.82
C TRP A 139 10.27 5.51 6.04
N ASP A 140 10.19 4.45 6.85
CA ASP A 140 9.16 4.40 7.90
C ASP A 140 9.33 5.50 8.98
N ALA A 141 10.57 5.92 9.25
CA ALA A 141 10.87 7.05 10.13
C ALA A 141 10.54 8.44 9.52
N SER A 142 10.28 8.51 8.22
CA SER A 142 9.91 9.76 7.52
C SER A 142 8.40 9.99 7.43
N PHE A 143 7.58 8.96 7.70
CA PHE A 143 6.13 9.08 7.70
C PHE A 143 5.61 9.80 8.94
N SER A 144 4.63 10.68 8.74
CA SER A 144 3.90 11.39 9.80
C SER A 144 3.37 10.44 10.88
N ASP A 145 3.38 10.90 12.14
CA ASP A 145 2.76 10.22 13.30
C ASP A 145 1.27 9.91 13.09
N ASN A 146 0.60 10.67 12.22
CA ASN A 146 -0.82 10.46 11.87
C ASN A 146 -1.02 9.42 10.75
N SER A 147 0.05 8.78 10.26
CA SER A 147 -0.01 7.68 9.30
C SER A 147 -0.04 6.35 10.04
N TYR A 148 -1.16 5.62 9.95
CA TYR A 148 -1.37 4.34 10.66
C TYR A 148 -1.46 3.11 9.75
N GLY A 149 -1.67 3.31 8.44
CA GLY A 149 -1.90 2.21 7.50
C GLY A 149 -0.62 1.44 7.18
N PHE A 150 -0.64 0.12 7.40
CA PHE A 150 0.42 -0.83 6.97
C PHE A 150 1.85 -0.58 7.53
N ARG A 151 2.00 0.28 8.53
CA ARG A 151 3.27 0.52 9.23
C ARG A 151 3.52 -0.49 10.35
N PRO A 152 4.79 -0.84 10.66
CA PRO A 152 5.11 -1.55 11.89
C PRO A 152 4.68 -0.71 13.11
N ASP A 153 4.22 -1.39 14.17
CA ASP A 153 3.86 -0.83 15.48
C ASP A 153 2.84 0.33 15.52
N ALA A 154 2.22 0.68 14.40
CA ALA A 154 1.11 1.62 14.31
C ALA A 154 -0.15 1.04 14.97
N ARG A 155 -0.28 1.27 16.28
CA ARG A 155 -1.46 0.89 17.05
C ARG A 155 -2.68 1.70 16.57
N PRO A 156 -3.85 1.08 16.35
CA PRO A 156 -5.10 1.82 16.24
C PRO A 156 -5.30 2.69 17.47
N ILE A 157 -5.69 3.94 17.28
CA ILE A 157 -6.15 4.78 18.39
C ILE A 157 -7.33 4.06 19.04
N ARG A 158 -7.21 3.71 20.33
CA ARG A 158 -8.35 3.28 21.13
C ARG A 158 -9.21 4.51 21.39
N GLN A 159 -10.32 4.61 20.68
CA GLN A 159 -11.47 5.44 21.05
C GLN A 159 -12.50 4.56 21.75
#